data_AF-A0A5B1B5D0-F1
#
_entry.id   AF-A0A5B1B5D0-F1
#
_cell.length_a   1.000
_cell.length_b   1.000
_cell.length_c   1.000
_cell.angle_alpha   90.00
_cell.angle_beta   90.00
_cell.angle_gamma   90.00
#
_symmetry.space_group_name_H-M   'P 1'
#
loop_
_entity.id
_entity.type
_entity.pdbx_description
1 polymer ?
#
loop_
_entity_poly.entity_id
_entity_poly.type
_entity_poly.pdbx_seq_one_letter_code
_entity_poly.pdbx_strand_id
1 'polypeptide(L)'
;MANHQIEMRKIKKIFKLYTEGVSKRKISSQLPVSRNTVTKYIAFFKQYTFTYSEISAMNLEELHLLFHSKEKQKSERLQTLAECTLLPIP
;
A
#
# COMPACT_ATOMS: atom_id res chain seq x y z
N MET A 1 -12.05 -3.55 -8.28
CA MET A 1 -11.98 -3.25 -9.73
C MET A 1 -10.55 -2.96 -10.10
N ALA A 2 -10.06 -3.74 -11.07
CA ALA A 2 -8.78 -3.68 -11.77
C ALA A 2 -7.50 -3.54 -10.91
N ASN A 3 -6.69 -4.59 -10.92
CA ASN A 3 -5.40 -4.75 -10.25
C ASN A 3 -4.29 -3.87 -10.87
N HIS A 4 -4.60 -2.62 -11.22
CA HIS A 4 -3.62 -1.71 -11.81
C HIS A 4 -2.63 -1.32 -10.72
N GLN A 5 -1.42 -1.88 -10.81
CA GLN A 5 -0.27 -1.40 -10.05
C GLN A 5 -0.17 0.11 -10.26
N ILE A 6 -0.32 0.86 -9.17
CA ILE A 6 -0.09 2.30 -9.24
C ILE A 6 1.41 2.51 -9.41
N GLU A 7 1.78 3.38 -10.34
CA GLU A 7 3.18 3.75 -10.53
C GLU A 7 3.77 4.31 -9.23
N MET A 8 4.96 3.82 -8.85
CA MET A 8 5.67 4.28 -7.66
C MET A 8 5.91 5.80 -7.68
N ARG A 9 6.01 6.40 -8.88
CA ARG A 9 6.07 7.85 -9.10
C ARG A 9 4.85 8.58 -8.51
N LYS A 10 3.65 8.02 -8.66
CA LYS A 10 2.40 8.58 -8.10
C LYS A 10 2.38 8.41 -6.58
N ILE A 11 2.85 7.29 -6.06
CA ILE A 11 2.96 7.05 -4.60
C ILE A 11 3.91 8.05 -3.96
N LYS A 12 5.10 8.27 -4.52
CA LYS A 12 6.05 9.29 -4.04
C LYS A 12 5.41 10.68 -3.98
N LYS A 13 4.67 11.06 -5.03
CA LYS A 13 3.91 12.32 -5.04
C LYS A 13 2.82 12.37 -3.97
N ILE A 14 2.09 11.28 -3.72
CA ILE A 14 1.10 11.20 -2.64
C ILE A 14 1.78 11.46 -1.28
N PHE A 15 2.92 10.80 -1.01
CA PHE A 15 3.64 10.99 0.24
C PHE A 15 4.19 12.41 0.38
N LYS A 16 4.80 12.95 -0.68
CA LYS A 16 5.29 14.33 -0.70
C LYS A 16 4.18 15.35 -0.41
N LEU A 17 3.03 15.24 -1.08
CA LEU A 17 1.91 16.15 -0.82
C LEU A 17 1.34 15.95 0.60
N TYR A 18 1.29 14.72 1.09
CA TYR A 18 0.82 14.44 2.44
C TYR A 18 1.74 15.06 3.51
N THR A 19 3.05 15.05 3.29
CA THR A 19 4.04 15.62 4.22
C THR A 19 4.09 17.15 4.15
N GLU A 20 3.75 17.72 3.00
CA GLU A 20 3.45 19.15 2.84
C GLU A 20 2.14 19.57 3.54
N GLY A 21 1.39 18.65 4.15
CA GLY A 21 0.15 18.93 4.86
C GLY A 21 -1.09 19.03 3.96
N VAL A 22 -0.99 18.58 2.70
CA VAL A 22 -2.10 18.62 1.75
C VAL A 22 -3.16 17.59 2.13
N SER A 23 -4.43 18.00 2.11
CA SER A 23 -5.54 17.10 2.45
C SER A 23 -5.70 15.97 1.42
N LYS A 24 -6.12 14.79 1.90
CA LYS A 24 -6.38 13.59 1.07
C LYS A 24 -7.28 13.87 -0.14
N ARG A 25 -8.26 14.76 0.02
CA ARG A 25 -9.18 15.17 -1.04
C ARG A 25 -8.45 15.98 -2.12
N LYS A 26 -7.57 16.89 -1.73
CA LYS A 26 -6.79 17.72 -2.65
C LYS A 26 -5.73 16.88 -3.39
N ILE A 27 -5.09 15.92 -2.71
CA ILE A 27 -4.19 14.94 -3.35
C ILE A 27 -4.92 14.13 -4.42
N SER A 28 -6.11 13.60 -4.12
CA SER A 28 -6.92 12.84 -5.08
C SER A 28 -7.44 13.68 -6.24
N SER A 29 -7.50 15.01 -6.08
CA SER A 29 -7.87 15.92 -7.16
C SER A 29 -6.66 16.32 -8.03
N GLN A 30 -5.45 16.35 -7.46
CA GLN A 30 -4.23 16.74 -8.15
C GLN A 30 -3.54 15.56 -8.85
N LEU A 31 -3.56 14.38 -8.24
CA LEU A 31 -3.14 13.15 -8.90
C LEU A 31 -4.38 12.45 -9.45
N PRO A 32 -4.37 11.96 -10.71
CA PRO A 32 -5.43 11.13 -11.27
C PRO A 32 -5.37 9.73 -10.64
N VAL A 33 -5.65 9.67 -9.34
CA VAL A 33 -5.70 8.47 -8.50
C VAL A 33 -6.93 8.56 -7.62
N SER A 34 -7.57 7.41 -7.43
CA SER A 34 -8.77 7.34 -6.62
C SER A 34 -8.48 7.71 -5.17
N ARG A 35 -9.47 8.32 -4.50
CA ARG A 35 -9.42 8.60 -3.06
C ARG A 35 -9.16 7.33 -2.24
N ASN A 36 -9.68 6.19 -2.67
CA ASN A 36 -9.46 4.90 -2.02
C ASN A 36 -7.98 4.53 -2.03
N THR A 37 -7.30 4.75 -3.16
CA THR A 37 -5.89 4.44 -3.24
C THR A 37 -5.03 5.40 -2.42
N VAL A 38 -5.34 6.70 -2.46
CA VAL A 38 -4.67 7.70 -1.61
C VAL A 38 -4.83 7.31 -0.14
N THR A 39 -6.03 6.91 0.26
CA THR A 39 -6.32 6.49 1.65
C THR A 39 -5.56 5.22 2.02
N LYS A 40 -5.50 4.22 1.13
CA LYS A 40 -4.74 2.97 1.31
C LYS A 40 -3.25 3.24 1.51
N TYR A 41 -2.62 4.06 0.65
CA TYR A 41 -1.20 4.37 0.77
C TYR A 41 -0.86 5.26 1.98
N ILE A 42 -1.71 6.21 2.35
CA ILE A 42 -1.51 7.00 3.57
C ILE A 42 -1.67 6.13 4.82
N ALA A 43 -2.63 5.20 4.83
CA ALA A 43 -2.78 4.24 5.91
C ALA A 43 -1.53 3.37 6.03
N PHE A 44 -0.98 2.90 4.91
CA PHE A 44 0.29 2.18 4.89
C PHE A 44 1.42 3.04 5.45
N PHE A 45 1.59 4.28 4.98
CA PHE A 45 2.61 5.19 5.50
C PHE A 45 2.59 5.30 7.02
N LYS A 46 1.38 5.42 7.60
CA LYS A 46 1.20 5.44 9.06
C LYS A 46 1.54 4.10 9.73
N GLN A 47 1.15 2.98 9.13
CA GLN A 47 1.43 1.64 9.67
C GLN A 47 2.92 1.28 9.63
N TYR A 48 3.65 1.73 8.62
CA TYR A 48 5.08 1.50 8.50
C TYR A 48 5.92 2.40 9.42
N THR A 49 5.30 3.36 10.12
CA THR A 49 5.99 4.37 10.95
C THR A 49 7.16 5.03 10.24
N PHE A 50 7.12 5.12 8.91
CA PHE A 50 8.22 5.71 8.16
C PHE A 50 8.28 7.19 8.43
N THR A 51 9.49 7.67 8.69
CA THR A 51 9.74 9.09 8.81
C THR A 51 9.69 9.70 7.42
N TYR A 52 9.19 10.94 7.30
CA TYR A 52 9.19 11.65 6.02
C TYR A 52 10.56 11.61 5.33
N SER A 53 11.63 11.77 6.12
CA SER A 53 13.03 11.73 5.68
C SER A 53 13.40 10.40 5.02
N GLU A 54 12.91 9.28 5.54
CA GLU A 54 13.21 7.94 5.00
C GLU A 54 12.54 7.74 3.64
N ILE A 55 11.27 8.16 3.49
CA ILE A 55 10.57 8.07 2.19
C ILE A 55 11.12 9.05 1.17
N SER A 56 11.55 10.22 1.62
CA SER A 56 12.20 11.20 0.75
C SER A 56 13.56 10.69 0.25
N ALA A 57 14.29 9.94 1.10
CA ALA A 57 15.57 9.34 0.76
C ALA A 57 15.43 8.09 -0.12
N MET A 58 14.38 7.27 0.10
CA MET A 58 14.17 6.03 -0.64
C MET A 58 13.97 6.27 -2.14
N ASN A 59 14.58 5.44 -2.97
CA ASN A 59 14.37 5.48 -4.42
C ASN A 59 13.08 4.74 -4.84
N LEU A 60 12.63 4.94 -6.10
CA LEU A 60 11.45 4.26 -6.63
C LEU A 60 11.57 2.74 -6.56
N GLU A 61 12.76 2.21 -6.86
CA GLU A 61 13.08 0.78 -6.81
C GLU A 61 13.02 0.22 -5.37
N GLU A 62 13.61 0.93 -4.41
CA GLU A 62 13.60 0.52 -2.99
C GLU A 62 12.18 0.51 -2.44
N LEU A 63 11.40 1.56 -2.75
CA LEU A 63 10.01 1.65 -2.36
C LEU A 63 9.18 0.53 -3.03
N HIS A 64 9.41 0.26 -4.31
CA HIS A 64 8.80 -0.87 -5.02
C HIS A 64 9.09 -2.19 -4.29
N LEU A 65 10.35 -2.46 -3.95
CA LEU A 65 10.78 -3.69 -3.29
C LEU A 65 10.18 -3.83 -1.89
N LEU A 66 10.08 -2.74 -1.13
CA LEU A 66 9.43 -2.70 0.18
C LEU A 66 7.94 -3.08 0.12
N PHE A 67 7.22 -2.53 -0.86
CA PHE A 67 5.80 -2.86 -1.06
C PHE A 67 5.61 -4.28 -1.62
N HIS A 68 6.44 -4.71 -2.58
CA HIS A 68 6.36 -6.03 -3.21
C HIS A 68 6.71 -7.17 -2.24
N SER A 69 7.70 -6.96 -1.36
CA SER A 69 8.09 -7.93 -0.33
C SER A 69 6.96 -8.18 0.69
N LYS A 70 6.14 -7.15 0.95
CA LYS A 70 5.01 -7.23 1.90
C LYS A 70 3.73 -7.78 1.27
N GLU A 71 3.49 -7.59 -0.03
CA GLU A 71 2.39 -8.27 -0.73
C GLU A 71 2.55 -9.79 -0.64
N LYS A 72 3.78 -10.32 -0.76
CA LYS A 72 4.08 -11.74 -0.54
C LYS A 72 3.82 -12.21 0.91
N GLN A 73 4.11 -11.38 1.91
CA GLN A 73 3.84 -11.74 3.32
C GLN A 73 2.33 -11.85 3.62
N LYS A 74 1.48 -11.11 2.89
CA LYS A 74 0.01 -11.19 3.09
C LYS A 74 -0.60 -12.43 2.40
N SER A 75 0.01 -12.94 1.33
CA SER A 75 -0.49 -14.15 0.64
C SER A 75 -0.33 -15.44 1.45
N GLU A 76 0.63 -15.51 2.38
CA GLU A 76 0.81 -16.72 3.21
C GLU A 76 -0.31 -16.92 4.24
N ARG A 77 -1.01 -15.86 4.65
CA ARG A 77 -2.17 -15.97 5.57
C ARG A 77 -3.47 -16.42 4.89
N LEU A 78 -3.45 -16.70 3.58
CA LEU A 78 -4.61 -17.22 2.84
C LEU A 78 -4.54 -18.72 2.55
N GLN A 79 -3.56 -19.44 3.14
CA GLN A 79 -3.46 -20.90 2.98
C GLN A 79 -4.10 -21.71 4.11
N THR A 80 -4.60 -21.08 5.18
CA THR A 80 -5.16 -21.77 6.36
C THR A 80 -6.68 -21.95 6.34
N LEU A 81 -7.35 -21.82 5.19
CA LEU A 81 -8.80 -22.05 5.07
C LEU A 81 -9.17 -23.26 4.18
N ALA A 82 -8.30 -24.26 4.06
CA ALA A 82 -8.56 -25.46 3.26
C ALA A 82 -8.31 -26.81 3.96
N GLU A 83 -8.17 -26.84 5.29
CA GLU A 83 -8.05 -28.09 6.07
C GLU A 83 -9.15 -28.20 7.13
N CYS A 84 -10.42 -28.26 6.70
CA CYS A 84 -11.55 -28.61 7.58
C CYS A 84 -12.65 -29.34 6.81
N THR A 85 -12.28 -30.38 6.07
CA THR A 85 -13.17 -31.47 5.62
C THR A 85 -12.22 -32.64 5.42
N LEU A 86 -12.22 -33.75 6.15
CA LEU A 86 -13.33 -34.60 6.55
C LEU A 86 -12.87 -35.45 7.75
N LEU A 87 -13.63 -35.47 8.85
CA LEU A 87 -13.66 -36.62 9.75
C LEU A 87 -14.97 -37.38 9.48
N PRO A 88 -14.97 -38.72 9.45
CA PRO A 88 -16.18 -39.50 9.21
C PRO A 88 -17.09 -39.39 10.45
N ILE A 89 -18.35 -39.03 10.22
CA ILE A 89 -19.41 -39.05 11.22
C ILE A 89 -19.72 -40.53 11.55
N PRO A 90 -19.97 -40.89 12.84
CA PRO A 90 -20.06 -42.27 13.33
C PRO A 90 -21.15 -43.14 12.69
#